data_AF-X1HAB3-F1
#
_entry.id   AF-X1HAB3-F1
#
_cell.length_a   1.000
_cell.length_b   1.000
_cell.length_c   1.000
_cell.angle_alpha   90.00
_cell.angle_beta   90.00
_cell.angle_gamma   90.00
#
_symmetry.space_group_name_H-M   'P 1'
#
loop_
_entity.id
_entity.type
_entity.pdbx_description
1 polymer ?
#
loop_
_entity_poly.entity_id
_entity_poly.type
_entity_poly.pdbx_seq_one_letter_code
_entity_poly.pdbx_strand_id
1 'polypeptide(L)'
;PAIKEYEIVLGKHSENESLPWLGIGFAIQKKSGVINKVVSFLSSFKESNVYYEPKFGAGLFIYNLLWWIVLISFSVALINMLPIGIFDGGKFFYLTVLAITKSDKIAKKAFSFITYFFLFLLLLLMAFWVFSFW
;
A
#
# COMPACT_ATOMS: atom_id res chain seq x y z
N PRO A 1 -12.10 51.03 18.53
CA PRO A 1 -13.28 50.14 18.47
C PRO A 1 -13.12 48.96 19.44
N ALA A 2 -13.90 48.94 20.52
CA ALA A 2 -13.86 47.87 21.51
C ALA A 2 -14.52 46.60 20.96
N ILE A 3 -13.79 45.48 20.97
CA ILE A 3 -14.29 44.16 20.56
C ILE A 3 -15.21 43.67 21.68
N LYS A 4 -16.47 43.39 21.33
CA LYS A 4 -17.44 42.80 22.27
C LYS A 4 -17.44 41.29 22.07
N GLU A 5 -17.03 40.57 23.11
CA GLU A 5 -17.13 39.12 23.17
C GLU A 5 -18.50 38.72 23.72
N TYR A 6 -19.11 37.72 23.10
CA TYR A 6 -20.37 37.14 23.53
C TYR A 6 -20.16 35.64 23.75
N GLU A 7 -20.57 35.16 24.92
CA GLU A 7 -20.53 33.74 25.27
C GLU A 7 -21.84 33.09 24.83
N ILE A 8 -21.78 32.26 23.80
CA ILE A 8 -22.95 31.54 23.28
C ILE A 8 -22.96 30.15 23.91
N VAL A 9 -23.93 29.90 24.79
CA VAL A 9 -24.16 28.58 25.38
C VAL A 9 -25.01 27.76 24.40
N LEU A 10 -24.44 26.69 23.85
CA LEU A 10 -25.16 25.80 22.93
C LEU A 10 -26.30 25.08 23.68
N GLY A 11 -27.51 25.15 23.12
CA GLY A 11 -28.66 24.42 23.66
C GLY A 11 -28.52 22.91 23.52
N LYS A 12 -29.18 22.13 24.38
CA LYS A 12 -29.23 20.67 24.27
C LYS A 12 -30.03 20.23 23.03
N HIS A 13 -29.69 19.07 22.46
CA HIS A 13 -30.37 18.53 21.27
C HIS A 13 -31.81 18.11 21.62
N SER A 14 -32.79 18.54 20.81
CA SER A 14 -34.23 18.43 21.13
C SER A 14 -34.73 16.99 21.27
N GLU A 15 -34.18 16.07 20.49
CA GLU A 15 -34.58 14.66 20.49
C GLU A 15 -33.78 13.76 21.44
N ASN A 16 -32.53 14.11 21.78
CA ASN A 16 -31.70 13.31 22.68
C ASN A 16 -30.58 14.16 23.30
N GLU A 17 -30.67 14.41 24.61
CA GLU A 17 -29.70 15.27 25.33
C GLU A 17 -28.25 14.77 25.29
N SER A 18 -28.02 13.50 24.94
CA SER A 18 -26.68 12.91 24.84
C SER A 18 -26.00 13.13 23.49
N LEU A 19 -26.69 13.67 22.49
CA LEU A 19 -26.16 13.89 21.15
C LEU A 19 -25.81 15.37 20.90
N PRO A 20 -24.67 15.66 20.25
CA PRO A 20 -24.32 17.03 19.86
C PRO A 20 -25.17 17.53 18.68
N TRP A 21 -25.51 18.82 18.65
CA TRP A 21 -26.22 19.46 17.53
C TRP A 21 -25.41 19.50 16.23
N LEU A 22 -24.09 19.52 16.33
CA LEU A 22 -23.17 19.59 15.20
C LEU A 22 -22.07 18.55 15.38
N GLY A 23 -21.83 17.72 14.37
CA GLY A 23 -20.80 16.70 14.40
C GLY A 23 -20.24 16.43 13.00
N ILE A 24 -19.03 15.87 12.95
CA ILE A 24 -18.40 15.45 11.69
C ILE A 24 -18.75 13.98 11.48
N GLY A 25 -19.65 13.71 10.53
CA GLY A 25 -20.01 12.36 10.13
C GLY A 25 -18.93 11.76 9.23
N PHE A 26 -18.20 10.74 9.71
CA PHE A 26 -17.27 9.99 8.87
C PHE A 26 -18.05 8.97 8.02
N ALA A 27 -18.22 9.26 6.74
CA ALA A 27 -18.77 8.30 5.79
C ALA A 27 -17.74 7.19 5.53
N ILE A 28 -17.73 6.16 6.38
CA ILE A 28 -16.97 4.94 6.11
C ILE A 28 -17.68 4.23 4.95
N GLN A 29 -17.21 4.46 3.72
CA GLN A 29 -17.69 3.70 2.57
C GLN A 29 -17.35 2.22 2.78
N LYS A 30 -18.32 1.43 3.25
CA LYS A 30 -18.25 -0.04 3.27
C LYS A 30 -18.34 -0.55 1.83
N LYS A 31 -17.26 -0.42 1.05
CA LYS A 31 -17.13 -1.17 -0.20
C LYS A 31 -16.77 -2.61 0.15
N SER A 32 -17.72 -3.53 -0.06
CA SER A 32 -17.50 -4.96 0.15
C SER A 32 -16.65 -5.54 -0.98
N GLY A 33 -15.41 -5.92 -0.67
CA GLY A 33 -14.52 -6.59 -1.63
C GLY A 33 -13.32 -7.21 -0.95
N VAL A 34 -12.72 -8.22 -1.60
CA VAL A 34 -11.49 -8.89 -1.11
C VAL A 34 -10.36 -7.88 -0.93
N ILE A 35 -10.23 -6.92 -1.86
CA ILE A 35 -9.29 -5.82 -1.78
C ILE A 35 -9.51 -4.98 -0.51
N ASN A 36 -10.76 -4.71 -0.13
CA ASN A 36 -11.05 -3.95 1.09
C ASN A 36 -10.64 -4.70 2.36
N LYS A 37 -10.75 -6.03 2.39
CA LYS A 37 -10.27 -6.84 3.53
C LYS A 37 -8.75 -6.77 3.69
N VAL A 38 -8.03 -6.85 2.57
CA VAL A 38 -6.56 -6.72 2.56
C VAL A 38 -6.16 -5.32 2.99
N VAL A 39 -6.79 -4.28 2.42
CA VAL A 39 -6.51 -2.89 2.79
C VAL A 39 -6.83 -2.64 4.25
N SER A 40 -7.97 -3.12 4.77
CA SER A 40 -8.32 -2.96 6.19
C SER A 40 -7.38 -3.70 7.13
N PHE A 41 -6.85 -4.84 6.71
CA PHE A 41 -5.85 -5.59 7.48
C PHE A 41 -4.52 -4.82 7.53
N LEU A 42 -4.06 -4.30 6.39
CA LEU A 42 -2.84 -3.50 6.31
C LEU A 42 -2.96 -2.14 7.01
N SER A 43 -4.15 -1.53 7.00
CA SER A 43 -4.41 -0.25 7.67
C SER A 43 -4.77 -0.40 9.15
N SER A 44 -4.94 -1.62 9.67
CA SER A 44 -5.32 -1.85 11.07
C SER A 44 -4.30 -1.30 12.07
N PHE A 45 -3.05 -1.11 11.65
CA PHE A 45 -1.98 -0.55 12.45
C PHE A 45 -2.02 0.98 12.57
N LYS A 46 -2.90 1.67 11.82
CA LYS A 46 -3.01 3.13 11.84
C LYS A 46 -4.47 3.56 11.96
N GLU A 47 -4.80 4.23 13.05
CA GLU A 47 -6.09 4.91 13.13
C GLU A 47 -6.08 6.15 12.23
N SER A 48 -6.87 6.10 11.16
CA SER A 48 -7.06 7.19 10.19
C SER A 48 -7.44 8.53 10.84
N ASN A 49 -8.11 8.47 12.01
CA ASN A 49 -8.80 9.61 12.59
C ASN A 49 -8.13 10.14 13.87
N VAL A 50 -6.95 9.63 14.22
CA VAL A 50 -6.21 10.06 15.41
C VAL A 50 -5.01 10.89 14.97
N TYR A 51 -4.96 12.14 15.41
CA TYR A 51 -3.80 13.00 15.21
C TYR A 51 -2.75 12.66 16.27
N TYR A 52 -1.66 12.03 15.83
CA TYR A 52 -0.56 11.67 16.72
C TYR A 52 0.41 12.83 16.86
N GLU A 53 0.49 13.40 18.06
CA GLU A 53 1.48 14.43 18.37
C GLU A 53 2.77 13.78 18.90
N PRO A 54 3.93 14.01 18.26
CA PRO A 54 5.18 13.44 18.71
C PRO A 54 5.64 14.13 20.01
N LYS A 55 5.95 13.34 21.04
CA LYS A 55 6.51 13.84 22.31
C LYS A 55 7.96 14.35 22.19
N PHE A 56 8.60 14.11 21.04
CA PHE A 56 9.99 14.43 20.76
C PHE A 56 10.11 15.11 19.40
N GLY A 57 10.94 16.17 19.30
CA GLY A 57 11.04 17.00 18.09
C GLY A 57 11.39 16.25 16.81
N ALA A 58 12.12 15.13 16.90
CA ALA A 58 12.42 14.27 15.74
C ALA A 58 11.55 13.01 15.65
N GLY A 59 10.52 12.86 16.49
CA GLY A 59 9.67 11.66 16.53
C GLY A 59 8.96 11.38 15.22
N LEU A 60 8.41 12.43 14.58
CA LEU A 60 7.77 12.31 13.26
C LEU A 60 8.78 11.92 12.17
N PHE A 61 9.99 12.49 12.21
CA PHE A 61 11.04 12.14 11.26
C PHE A 61 11.45 10.67 11.39
N ILE A 62 11.72 10.20 12.61
CA ILE A 62 12.11 8.80 12.86
C ILE A 62 10.98 7.85 12.43
N TYR A 63 9.73 8.17 12.76
CA TYR A 63 8.57 7.39 12.32
C TYR A 63 8.50 7.27 10.80
N ASN A 64 8.63 8.39 10.09
CA ASN A 64 8.63 8.39 8.62
C ASN A 64 9.83 7.62 8.07
N LEU A 65 11.03 7.78 8.65
CA LEU A 65 12.23 7.06 8.24
C LEU A 65 12.06 5.55 8.39
N LEU A 66 11.50 5.07 9.50
CA LEU A 66 11.22 3.65 9.70
C LEU A 66 10.23 3.12 8.65
N TRP A 67 9.18 3.89 8.34
CA TRP A 67 8.26 3.52 7.27
C TRP A 67 8.90 3.50 5.89
N TRP A 68 9.80 4.45 5.60
CA TRP A 68 10.60 4.43 4.38
C TRP A 68 11.47 3.18 4.29
N ILE A 69 12.13 2.79 5.38
CA ILE A 69 12.95 1.57 5.42
C ILE A 69 12.10 0.33 5.14
N VAL A 70 10.92 0.22 5.77
CA VAL A 70 9.99 -0.89 5.53
C VAL A 70 9.57 -0.93 4.06
N LEU A 71 9.18 0.22 3.50
CA LEU A 71 8.72 0.32 2.11
C LEU A 71 9.82 -0.05 1.12
N ILE A 72 11.04 0.46 1.31
CA ILE A 72 12.19 0.15 0.45
C ILE A 72 12.56 -1.33 0.57
N SER A 73 12.65 -1.87 1.78
CA SER A 73 13.01 -3.28 2.00
C SER A 73 12.00 -4.21 1.34
N PHE A 74 10.71 -3.93 1.49
CA PHE A 74 9.66 -4.70 0.83
C PHE A 74 9.72 -4.57 -0.69
N SER A 75 9.97 -3.37 -1.21
CA SER A 75 10.10 -3.15 -2.65
C SER A 75 11.29 -3.93 -3.25
N VAL A 76 12.44 -3.90 -2.58
CA VAL A 76 13.63 -4.67 -3.00
C VAL A 76 13.35 -6.17 -2.94
N ALA A 77 12.69 -6.65 -1.88
CA ALA A 77 12.30 -8.05 -1.76
C ALA A 77 11.37 -8.49 -2.89
N LEU A 78 10.35 -7.69 -3.22
CA LEU A 78 9.42 -7.97 -4.31
C LEU A 78 10.13 -8.03 -5.67
N ILE A 79 10.98 -7.05 -5.98
CA ILE A 79 11.74 -7.02 -7.25
C ILE A 79 12.66 -8.24 -7.33
N ASN A 80 13.37 -8.56 -6.23
CA ASN A 80 14.26 -9.72 -6.19
C ASN A 80 13.50 -11.05 -6.25
N MET A 81 12.23 -11.12 -5.84
CA MET A 81 11.41 -12.32 -5.97
C MET A 81 10.76 -12.50 -7.35
N LEU A 82 10.96 -11.57 -8.30
CA LEU A 82 10.47 -11.75 -9.65
C LEU A 82 11.11 -12.98 -10.32
N PRO A 83 10.35 -13.77 -11.10
CA PRO A 83 10.83 -15.00 -11.74
C PRO A 83 11.66 -14.69 -13.00
N ILE A 84 12.73 -13.91 -12.84
CA ILE A 84 13.62 -13.46 -13.91
C ILE A 84 15.02 -13.94 -13.58
N GLY A 85 15.76 -14.43 -14.58
CA GLY A 85 17.03 -15.09 -14.32
C GLY A 85 18.13 -14.26 -13.64
N ILE A 86 18.07 -12.93 -13.72
CA ILE A 86 19.04 -12.04 -13.04
C ILE A 86 18.75 -11.85 -11.54
N PHE A 87 17.52 -12.14 -11.09
CA PHE A 87 17.08 -11.97 -9.71
C PHE A 87 17.04 -13.32 -8.98
N ASP A 88 17.09 -13.28 -7.64
CA ASP A 88 17.05 -14.48 -6.80
C ASP A 88 15.77 -15.31 -7.01
N GLY A 89 14.65 -14.63 -7.28
CA GLY A 89 13.35 -15.21 -7.62
C GLY A 89 13.39 -16.09 -8.87
N GLY A 90 14.32 -15.85 -9.80
CA GLY A 90 14.56 -16.71 -10.95
C GLY A 90 15.00 -18.12 -10.54
N LYS A 91 15.93 -18.24 -9.58
CA LYS A 91 16.38 -19.55 -9.05
C LYS A 91 15.27 -20.23 -8.26
N PHE A 92 14.54 -19.47 -7.44
CA PHE A 92 13.37 -19.98 -6.74
C PHE A 92 12.35 -20.56 -7.71
N PHE A 93 11.97 -19.80 -8.75
CA PHE A 93 11.05 -20.26 -9.79
C PHE A 93 11.55 -21.53 -10.48
N TYR A 94 12.82 -21.55 -10.89
CA TYR A 94 13.43 -22.73 -11.51
C TYR A 94 13.30 -23.98 -10.65
N LEU A 95 13.67 -23.87 -9.36
CA LEU A 95 13.60 -24.99 -8.42
C LEU A 95 12.15 -25.40 -8.12
N THR A 96 11.23 -24.45 -8.02
CA THR A 96 9.79 -24.74 -7.85
C THR A 96 9.26 -25.53 -9.04
N VAL A 97 9.57 -25.11 -10.28
CA VAL A 97 9.18 -25.84 -11.49
C VAL A 97 9.87 -27.20 -11.54
N LEU A 98 11.15 -27.29 -11.18
CA LEU A 98 11.86 -28.57 -11.11
C LEU A 98 11.22 -29.52 -10.09
N ALA A 99 10.84 -29.04 -8.91
CA ALA A 99 10.22 -29.83 -7.87
C ALA A 99 8.82 -30.34 -8.28
N ILE A 100 8.03 -29.51 -8.96
CA ILE A 100 6.69 -29.87 -9.42
C ILE A 100 6.75 -30.83 -10.62
N THR A 101 7.53 -30.48 -11.64
CA THR A 101 7.55 -31.20 -12.92
C THR A 101 8.53 -32.37 -12.95
N LYS A 102 9.50 -32.42 -12.01
CA LYS A 102 10.59 -33.41 -11.93
C LYS A 102 11.43 -33.54 -13.20
N SER A 103 11.40 -32.54 -14.07
CA SER A 103 12.06 -32.54 -15.38
C SER A 103 12.90 -31.29 -15.57
N ASP A 104 14.21 -31.49 -15.63
CA ASP A 104 15.21 -30.44 -15.86
C ASP A 104 14.99 -29.70 -17.19
N LYS A 105 14.58 -30.44 -18.24
CA LYS A 105 14.29 -29.86 -19.57
C LYS A 105 13.12 -28.87 -19.52
N ILE A 106 12.06 -29.22 -18.78
CA ILE A 106 10.88 -28.36 -18.66
C ILE A 106 11.21 -27.14 -17.80
N ALA A 107 11.93 -27.32 -16.68
CA ALA A 107 12.35 -26.23 -15.82
C ALA A 107 13.20 -25.20 -16.58
N LYS A 108 14.18 -25.64 -17.38
CA LYS A 108 15.02 -24.76 -18.21
C LYS A 108 14.21 -24.01 -19.26
N LYS A 109 13.28 -24.70 -19.95
CA LYS A 109 12.43 -24.07 -20.96
C LYS A 109 11.47 -23.05 -20.34
N ALA A 110 10.86 -23.38 -19.21
CA ALA A 110 9.98 -22.47 -18.47
C ALA A 110 10.74 -21.24 -17.96
N PHE A 111 11.95 -21.43 -17.42
CA PHE A 111 12.81 -20.34 -16.93
C PHE A 111 13.26 -19.39 -18.04
N SER A 112 13.66 -19.93 -19.19
CA SER A 112 14.01 -19.13 -20.36
C SER A 112 12.78 -18.38 -20.89
N PHE A 113 11.64 -19.08 -21.03
CA PHE A 113 10.40 -18.48 -21.49
C PHE A 113 9.93 -17.32 -20.60
N ILE A 114 9.88 -17.51 -19.28
CA ILE A 114 9.40 -16.45 -18.37
C ILE A 114 10.31 -15.23 -18.39
N THR A 115 11.63 -15.44 -18.52
CA THR A 115 12.61 -14.34 -18.61
C THR A 115 12.39 -13.53 -19.88
N TYR A 116 12.27 -14.18 -21.04
CA TYR A 116 12.00 -13.48 -22.31
C TYR A 116 10.62 -12.84 -22.34
N PHE A 117 9.61 -13.51 -21.79
CA PHE A 117 8.26 -12.95 -21.68
C PHE A 117 8.26 -11.66 -20.85
N PHE A 118 9.00 -11.63 -19.73
CA PHE A 118 9.13 -10.43 -18.93
C PHE A 118 9.86 -9.30 -19.69
N LEU A 119 10.96 -9.60 -20.38
CA LEU A 119 11.66 -8.61 -21.21
C LEU A 119 10.78 -8.07 -22.34
N PHE A 120 9.97 -8.92 -22.95
CA PHE A 120 8.98 -8.51 -23.95
C PHE A 120 7.90 -7.61 -23.34
N LEU A 121 7.39 -7.94 -22.16
CA LEU A 121 6.42 -7.11 -21.44
C LEU A 121 7.00 -5.74 -21.08
N LEU A 122 8.27 -5.71 -20.66
CA LEU A 122 9.00 -4.47 -20.40
C LEU A 122 9.12 -3.62 -21.66
N LEU A 123 9.50 -4.22 -22.79
CA LEU A 123 9.60 -3.52 -24.07
C LEU A 123 8.24 -2.97 -24.51
N LEU A 124 7.17 -3.75 -24.35
CA LEU A 124 5.81 -3.34 -24.67
C LEU A 124 5.32 -2.20 -23.76
N LEU A 125 5.66 -2.24 -22.47
CA LEU A 125 5.44 -1.13 -21.54
C LEU A 125 6.18 0.14 -21.98
N MET A 126 7.46 0.01 -22.36
CA MET A 126 8.25 1.14 -22.87
C MET A 126 7.66 1.71 -24.16
N ALA A 127 7.18 0.85 -25.07
CA ALA A 127 6.51 1.29 -26.29
C ALA A 127 5.23 2.06 -25.98
N PHE A 128 4.34 1.54 -25.14
CA PHE A 128 3.13 2.25 -24.71
C PHE A 128 3.44 3.56 -24.02
N TRP A 129 4.49 3.60 -23.20
CA TRP A 129 4.94 4.83 -22.56
C TRP A 129 5.30 5.87 -23.63
N VAL A 130 6.17 5.54 -24.59
CA VAL A 130 6.55 6.46 -25.68
C VAL A 130 5.33 6.94 -26.48
N PHE A 131 4.40 6.05 -26.84
CA PHE A 131 3.19 6.44 -27.57
C PHE A 131 2.21 7.26 -26.72
N SER A 132 2.25 7.16 -25.39
CA SER A 132 1.39 7.97 -24.51
C SER A 132 1.86 9.41 -24.37
N PHE A 133 3.13 9.72 -24.66
CA PHE A 133 3.66 11.09 -24.64
C PHE A 133 3.50 11.82 -25.98
N TRP A 134 3.05 11.14 -27.04
CA TRP A 134 2.74 11.72 -28.35
C TRP A 134 1.22 11.78 -28.54
#